data_AF-A0A0P9IK11-F1
#
_entry.id   AF-A0A0P9IK11-F1
#
_cell.length_a   1.000
_cell.length_b   1.000
_cell.length_c   1.000
_cell.angle_alpha   90.00
_cell.angle_beta   90.00
_cell.angle_gamma   90.00
#
_symmetry.space_group_name_H-M   'P 1'
#
loop_
_entity.id
_entity.type
_entity.pdbx_description
1 polymer ?
#
loop_
_entity_poly.entity_id
_entity_poly.type
_entity_poly.pdbx_seq_one_letter_code
_entity_poly.pdbx_strand_id
1 'polypeptide(L)'
;MYIADGVGDRLKEERERLGLSQTEFGTRLRVSRGTQKNYELGANSLDLRYVAALVDHGVDAGYVLTGHRSPAPGQGLKPDEADLVDQYRRLPVNDQKTVRRIVKSMAAEADEASK
;
A
#
# COMPACT_ATOMS: atom_id res chain seq x y z
N MET A 1 -3.62 -27.39 4.52
CA MET A 1 -2.92 -26.10 4.54
C MET A 1 -3.99 -25.03 4.44
N TYR A 2 -4.12 -24.16 5.43
CA TYR A 2 -5.14 -23.11 5.43
C TYR A 2 -4.59 -21.90 4.67
N ILE A 3 -5.17 -21.63 3.49
CA ILE A 3 -5.02 -20.34 2.82
C ILE A 3 -6.33 -19.62 3.04
N ALA A 4 -6.27 -18.35 3.44
CA ALA A 4 -7.49 -17.55 3.52
C ALA A 4 -8.12 -17.45 2.12
N ASP A 5 -9.42 -17.73 2.03
CA ASP A 5 -10.14 -17.74 0.76
C ASP A 5 -9.96 -16.41 0.00
N GLY A 6 -9.78 -16.51 -1.31
CA GLY A 6 -9.63 -15.38 -2.23
C GLY A 6 -8.26 -14.68 -2.23
N VAL A 7 -7.27 -15.11 -1.41
CA VAL A 7 -5.92 -14.49 -1.44
C VAL A 7 -5.25 -14.64 -2.81
N GLY A 8 -5.38 -15.81 -3.45
CA GLY A 8 -4.79 -16.06 -4.77
C GLY A 8 -5.39 -15.16 -5.86
N ASP A 9 -6.72 -14.99 -5.83
CA ASP A 9 -7.42 -14.11 -6.77
C ASP A 9 -7.01 -12.65 -6.59
N ARG A 10 -6.96 -12.16 -5.35
CA ARG A 10 -6.52 -10.79 -5.06
C ARG A 10 -5.07 -10.54 -5.44
N LEU A 11 -4.19 -11.53 -5.27
CA LEU A 11 -2.82 -11.45 -5.73
C LEU A 11 -2.74 -11.33 -7.26
N LYS A 12 -3.56 -12.11 -7.97
CA LYS A 12 -3.70 -12.02 -9.42
C LYS A 12 -4.23 -10.66 -9.86
N GLU A 13 -5.25 -10.13 -9.19
CA GLU A 13 -5.78 -8.79 -9.46
C GLU A 13 -4.70 -7.70 -9.33
N GLU A 14 -3.90 -7.74 -8.26
CA GLU A 14 -2.83 -6.76 -8.07
C GLU A 14 -1.72 -6.89 -9.11
N ARG A 15 -1.37 -8.11 -9.50
CA ARG A 15 -0.45 -8.33 -10.63
C ARG A 15 -0.99 -7.72 -11.92
N GLU A 16 -2.26 -7.95 -12.22
CA GLU A 16 -2.92 -7.46 -13.43
C GLU A 16 -3.09 -5.94 -13.42
N ARG A 17 -3.36 -5.34 -12.26
CA ARG A 17 -3.36 -3.87 -12.05
C ARG A 17 -2.02 -3.24 -12.42
N LEU A 18 -0.91 -3.95 -12.15
CA LEU A 18 0.44 -3.51 -12.51
C LEU A 18 0.80 -3.82 -13.98
N GLY A 19 -0.09 -4.47 -14.74
CA GLY A 19 0.13 -4.83 -16.14
C GLY A 19 1.19 -5.92 -16.35
N LEU A 20 1.43 -6.78 -15.35
CA LEU A 20 2.54 -7.74 -15.37
C LEU A 20 2.06 -9.16 -15.70
N SER A 21 2.86 -9.89 -16.47
CA SER A 21 2.73 -11.34 -16.59
C SER A 21 3.18 -12.06 -15.31
N GLN A 22 2.77 -13.33 -15.13
CA GLN A 22 3.23 -14.15 -14.00
C GLN A 22 4.75 -14.30 -13.96
N THR A 23 5.40 -14.33 -15.13
CA THR A 23 6.86 -14.42 -15.23
C THR A 23 7.52 -13.14 -14.72
N GLU A 24 7.07 -11.98 -15.19
CA GLU A 24 7.63 -10.68 -14.78
C GLU A 24 7.40 -10.42 -13.30
N PHE A 25 6.19 -10.70 -12.80
CA PHE A 25 5.85 -10.50 -11.40
C PHE A 25 6.63 -11.44 -10.48
N GLY A 26 6.70 -12.73 -10.82
CA GLY A 26 7.54 -13.68 -10.10
C GLY A 26 9.00 -13.24 -10.07
N THR A 27 9.54 -12.77 -11.21
CA THR A 27 10.92 -12.28 -11.30
C THR A 27 11.17 -11.09 -10.39
N ARG A 28 10.26 -10.10 -10.36
CA ARG A 28 10.34 -8.95 -9.44
C ARG A 28 10.35 -9.39 -7.98
N LEU A 29 9.50 -10.34 -7.64
CA LEU A 29 9.37 -10.89 -6.28
C LEU A 29 10.36 -12.02 -5.96
N ARG A 30 11.35 -12.24 -6.85
CA ARG A 30 12.41 -13.25 -6.70
C ARG A 30 11.90 -14.68 -6.51
N VAL A 31 10.80 -15.02 -7.17
CA VAL A 31 10.24 -16.38 -7.23
C VAL A 31 10.09 -16.86 -8.67
N SER A 32 9.96 -18.18 -8.86
CA SER A 32 9.73 -18.74 -10.19
C SER A 32 8.32 -18.42 -10.69
N ARG A 33 8.11 -18.46 -12.03
CA ARG A 33 6.76 -18.39 -12.63
C ARG A 33 5.82 -19.45 -12.06
N GLY A 34 6.33 -20.66 -11.80
CA GLY A 34 5.56 -21.76 -11.23
C GLY A 34 5.11 -21.46 -9.79
N THR A 35 6.01 -20.89 -8.99
CA THR A 35 5.69 -20.42 -7.63
C THR A 35 4.62 -19.34 -7.65
N GLN A 36 4.75 -18.35 -8.54
CA GLN A 36 3.74 -17.30 -8.73
C GLN A 36 2.37 -17.87 -9.06
N LYS A 37 2.33 -18.79 -10.04
CA LYS A 37 1.09 -19.47 -10.44
C LYS A 37 0.48 -20.24 -9.27
N ASN A 38 1.28 -20.94 -8.46
CA ASN A 38 0.78 -21.70 -7.32
C ASN A 38 0.18 -20.80 -6.23
N TYR A 39 0.75 -19.62 -6.01
CA TYR A 39 0.16 -18.64 -5.10
C TYR A 39 -1.17 -18.10 -5.62
N GLU A 40 -1.25 -17.75 -6.90
CA GLU A 40 -2.51 -17.27 -7.52
C GLU A 40 -3.61 -18.33 -7.55
N LEU A 41 -3.25 -19.61 -7.64
CA LEU A 41 -4.21 -20.72 -7.57
C LEU A 41 -4.60 -21.11 -6.14
N GLY A 42 -3.99 -20.50 -5.12
CA GLY A 42 -4.16 -20.96 -3.73
C GLY A 42 -3.66 -22.40 -3.51
N ALA A 43 -2.68 -22.85 -4.31
CA ALA A 43 -2.07 -24.17 -4.13
C ALA A 43 -1.00 -24.17 -3.03
N ASN A 44 -0.37 -23.01 -2.78
CA ASN A 44 0.68 -22.80 -1.78
C ASN A 44 0.41 -21.54 -0.95
N SER A 45 0.73 -21.57 0.35
CA SER A 45 0.69 -20.38 1.20
C SER A 45 1.84 -19.44 0.86
N LEU A 46 1.58 -18.13 0.87
CA LEU A 46 2.61 -17.11 0.70
C LEU A 46 3.49 -17.08 1.96
N ASP A 47 4.81 -17.03 1.79
CA ASP A 47 5.73 -16.81 2.91
C ASP A 47 5.87 -15.31 3.23
N LEU A 48 6.34 -14.99 4.44
CA LEU A 48 6.47 -13.60 4.87
C LEU A 48 7.47 -12.79 4.04
N ARG A 49 8.48 -13.43 3.44
CA ARG A 49 9.46 -12.75 2.59
C ARG A 49 8.82 -12.30 1.29
N TYR A 50 7.98 -13.16 0.71
CA TYR A 50 7.19 -12.85 -0.46
C TYR A 50 6.20 -11.73 -0.17
N VAL A 51 5.48 -11.79 0.96
CA VAL A 51 4.54 -10.73 1.38
C VAL A 51 5.26 -9.40 1.59
N ALA A 52 6.44 -9.39 2.22
CA ALA A 52 7.24 -8.18 2.37
C ALA A 52 7.64 -7.57 1.01
N ALA A 53 8.06 -8.42 0.06
CA ALA A 53 8.43 -7.97 -1.28
C ALA A 53 7.24 -7.38 -2.07
N LEU A 54 6.00 -7.77 -1.79
CA LEU A 54 4.82 -7.16 -2.43
C LEU A 54 4.80 -5.63 -2.21
N VAL A 55 5.04 -5.19 -0.98
CA VAL A 55 5.01 -3.76 -0.62
C VAL A 55 6.09 -2.99 -1.37
N ASP A 56 7.32 -3.52 -1.41
CA ASP A 56 8.45 -2.90 -2.11
C ASP A 56 8.21 -2.73 -3.61
N HIS A 57 7.32 -3.54 -4.19
CA HIS A 57 6.97 -3.54 -5.60
C HIS A 57 5.62 -2.89 -5.91
N GLY A 58 5.07 -2.11 -4.97
CA GLY A 58 3.88 -1.29 -5.18
C GLY A 58 2.58 -2.08 -5.26
N VAL A 59 2.58 -3.29 -4.70
CA VAL A 59 1.38 -4.13 -4.51
C VAL A 59 0.75 -3.79 -3.16
N ASP A 60 -0.57 -3.70 -3.13
CA ASP A 60 -1.31 -3.57 -1.89
C ASP A 60 -1.37 -4.90 -1.13
N ALA A 61 -0.33 -5.19 -0.34
CA ALA A 61 -0.25 -6.42 0.45
C ALA A 61 -1.40 -6.53 1.47
N GLY A 62 -1.89 -5.40 1.99
CA GLY A 62 -3.04 -5.35 2.89
C GLY A 62 -4.31 -5.85 2.20
N TYR A 63 -4.55 -5.40 0.97
CA TYR A 63 -5.63 -5.91 0.14
C TYR A 63 -5.51 -7.41 -0.13
N VAL A 64 -4.33 -7.87 -0.56
CA VAL A 64 -4.10 -9.29 -0.88
C VAL A 64 -4.46 -10.18 0.31
N LEU A 65 -4.01 -9.81 1.52
CA LEU A 65 -4.21 -10.60 2.74
C LEU A 65 -5.63 -10.48 3.30
N THR A 66 -6.23 -9.30 3.27
CA THR A 66 -7.46 -9.01 4.05
C THR A 66 -8.71 -8.81 3.20
N GLY A 67 -8.57 -8.59 1.89
CA GLY A 67 -9.67 -8.22 1.01
C GLY A 67 -10.07 -6.74 1.06
N HIS A 68 -9.50 -5.95 1.96
CA HIS A 68 -9.79 -4.51 2.06
C HIS A 68 -8.71 -3.73 1.32
N ARG A 69 -9.09 -3.02 0.25
CA ARG A 69 -8.15 -2.16 -0.47
C ARG A 69 -7.68 -1.05 0.45
N SER A 70 -6.36 -0.91 0.56
CA SER A 70 -5.76 0.29 1.10
C SER A 70 -6.24 1.47 0.26
N PRO A 71 -6.69 2.56 0.87
CA PRO A 71 -6.97 3.77 0.11
C PRO A 71 -5.71 4.14 -0.67
N ALA A 72 -5.86 4.51 -1.95
CA ALA A 72 -4.75 5.11 -2.69
C ALA A 72 -4.17 6.27 -1.87
N PRO A 73 -2.89 6.66 -2.03
CA PRO A 73 -2.35 7.81 -1.33
C PRO A 73 -3.23 9.06 -1.57
N GLY A 74 -4.02 9.46 -0.58
CA GLY A 74 -5.00 10.55 -0.68
C GLY A 74 -6.48 10.13 -0.82
N GLN A 75 -6.81 8.85 -1.00
CA GLN A 75 -8.17 8.36 -0.73
C GLN A 75 -8.34 8.10 0.77
N GLY A 76 -9.52 8.38 1.30
CA GLY A 76 -9.77 8.46 2.75
C GLY A 76 -9.51 9.85 3.33
N LEU A 77 -8.85 10.73 2.57
CA LEU A 77 -8.88 12.16 2.80
C LEU A 77 -10.14 12.74 2.17
N LYS A 78 -10.76 13.69 2.86
CA LYS A 78 -11.75 14.58 2.23
C LYS A 78 -11.07 15.38 1.10
N PRO A 79 -11.84 15.95 0.15
CA PRO A 79 -11.27 16.68 -0.99
C PRO A 79 -10.28 17.79 -0.57
N ASP A 80 -10.62 18.53 0.47
CA ASP A 80 -9.79 19.59 1.06
C ASP A 80 -8.49 19.05 1.68
N GLU A 81 -8.57 17.91 2.37
CA GLU A 81 -7.40 17.24 2.95
C GLU A 81 -6.45 16.72 1.86
N ALA A 82 -7.01 16.19 0.75
CA ALA A 82 -6.22 15.74 -0.39
C ALA A 82 -5.49 16.89 -1.08
N ASP A 83 -6.17 18.02 -1.29
CA ASP A 83 -5.59 19.24 -1.87
C ASP A 83 -4.46 19.79 -0.99
N LEU A 84 -4.65 19.80 0.34
CA LEU A 84 -3.63 20.25 1.28
C LEU A 84 -2.35 19.39 1.19
N VAL A 85 -2.51 18.06 1.08
CA VAL A 85 -1.38 17.14 0.95
C VAL A 85 -0.64 17.34 -0.37
N ASP A 86 -1.35 17.55 -1.48
CA ASP A 86 -0.75 17.82 -2.79
C ASP A 86 0.04 19.14 -2.79
N GLN A 87 -0.55 20.21 -2.26
CA GLN A 87 0.12 21.51 -2.11
C GLN A 87 1.38 21.38 -1.24
N TYR A 88 1.26 20.72 -0.09
CA TYR A 88 2.37 20.50 0.84
C TYR A 88 3.54 19.76 0.16
N ARG A 89 3.26 18.72 -0.66
CA ARG A 89 4.28 17.94 -1.36
C ARG A 89 5.06 18.74 -2.40
N ARG A 90 4.46 19.81 -2.95
CA ARG A 90 5.11 20.71 -3.94
C ARG A 90 6.02 21.76 -3.32
N LEU A 91 5.94 21.96 -2.00
CA LEU A 91 6.76 22.97 -1.32
C LEU A 91 8.24 22.56 -1.23
N PRO A 92 9.18 23.53 -1.27
CA PRO A 92 10.56 23.31 -0.89
C PRO A 92 10.70 22.68 0.50
N VAL A 93 11.76 21.91 0.73
CA VAL A 93 11.96 21.16 1.99
C VAL A 93 11.94 22.06 3.23
N ASN A 94 12.45 23.30 3.13
CA ASN A 94 12.43 24.24 4.26
C ASN A 94 11.02 24.74 4.56
N ASP A 95 10.20 24.96 3.54
CA ASP A 95 8.81 25.41 3.70
C ASP A 95 7.95 24.28 4.25
N GLN A 96 8.16 23.05 3.77
CA GLN A 96 7.59 21.83 4.36
C GLN A 96 7.85 21.72 5.87
N LYS A 97 9.11 21.96 6.31
CA LYS A 97 9.47 21.96 7.73
C LYS A 97 8.72 23.04 8.50
N THR A 98 8.61 24.24 7.93
CA THR A 98 7.88 25.36 8.54
C THR A 98 6.40 25.03 8.72
N VAL A 99 5.75 24.52 7.67
CA VAL A 99 4.33 24.10 7.71
C VAL A 99 4.12 23.01 8.77
N ARG A 100 4.98 21.98 8.83
CA ARG A 100 4.89 20.94 9.87
C ARG A 100 4.99 21.50 11.28
N ARG A 101 5.87 22.48 11.51
CA ARG A 101 6.02 23.11 12.84
C ARG A 101 4.76 23.88 13.23
N ILE A 102 4.18 24.65 12.31
CA ILE A 102 2.97 25.43 12.56
C ILE A 102 1.80 24.49 12.86
N VAL A 103 1.53 23.52 11.98
CA VAL A 103 0.44 22.54 12.15
C VAL A 103 0.58 21.78 13.47
N LYS A 104 1.80 21.36 13.83
CA LYS A 104 2.07 20.68 15.10
C LYS A 104 1.74 21.55 16.32
N SER A 105 2.07 22.84 16.26
CA SER A 105 1.82 23.77 17.37
C SER A 105 0.31 24.01 17.55
N MET A 106 -0.39 24.26 16.44
CA MET A 106 -1.85 24.47 16.45
C MET A 106 -2.62 23.22 16.92
N ALA A 107 -2.17 22.03 16.52
CA ALA A 107 -2.78 20.78 16.97
C ALA A 107 -2.61 20.58 18.49
N ALA A 108 -1.42 20.88 19.03
CA ALA A 108 -1.18 20.81 20.47
C ALA A 108 -2.08 21.78 21.26
N GLU A 109 -2.26 23.01 20.78
CA GLU A 109 -3.16 23.99 21.40
C GLU A 109 -4.63 23.53 21.36
N ALA A 110 -5.08 22.93 20.25
CA ALA A 110 -6.43 22.40 20.12
C ALA A 110 -6.70 21.19 21.05
N ASP A 111 -5.71 20.32 21.22
CA ASP A 111 -5.77 19.18 22.15
C ASP A 111 -5.80 19.64 23.61
N GLU A 112 -5.09 20.72 23.94
CA GLU A 112 -5.12 21.33 25.29
C GLU A 112 -6.47 22.01 25.57
N ALA A 113 -7.05 22.71 24.58
CA ALA A 113 -8.35 23.35 24.72
C ALA A 113 -9.54 22.36 24.79
N SER A 114 -9.32 21.11 24.40
CA SER A 114 -10.33 20.04 24.42
C SER A 114 -10.31 19.19 25.71
N LYS A 115 -9.45 19.52 26.68
CA LYS A 115 -9.37 18.88 28.02
C LYS A 115 -10.16 19.68 29.05
#